data_AF-A0AAP8XBU7-F1
#
_entry.id   AF-A0AAP8XBU7-F1
#
_cell.length_a   1.000
_cell.length_b   1.000
_cell.length_c   1.000
_cell.angle_alpha   90.00
_cell.angle_beta   90.00
_cell.angle_gamma   90.00
#
_symmetry.space_group_name_H-M   'P 1'
#
loop_
_entity.id
_entity.type
_entity.pdbx_description
1 polymer ?
#
loop_
_entity_poly.entity_id
_entity_poly.type
_entity_poly.pdbx_seq_one_letter_code
_entity_poly.pdbx_strand_id
1 'polypeptide(L)'
;MRKEDVRLEKIKKEEERLLALFDGISEKQLDLSRGAILEAARMKVELDELQEIISSSEGLIKINPKNFSQQKELPVSKLIVKVRANYLNYIAKLSNILGKDNDDDDGDELNSYE
;
A
#
# COMPACT_ATOMS: atom_id res chain seq x y z
N MET A 1 22.88 13.05 5.47
CA MET A 1 21.40 13.08 5.46
C MET A 1 20.90 12.31 6.67
N ARG A 2 19.93 12.82 7.43
CA ARG A 2 19.39 12.10 8.61
C ARG A 2 18.50 10.95 8.13
N LYS A 3 18.36 9.88 8.92
CA LYS A 3 17.47 8.74 8.56
C LYS A 3 16.03 9.19 8.28
N GLU A 4 15.55 10.19 9.00
CA GLU A 4 14.23 10.78 8.80
C GLU A 4 14.11 11.44 7.41
N ASP A 5 15.14 12.17 6.98
CA ASP A 5 15.16 12.82 5.67
C ASP A 5 15.10 11.76 4.54
N VAL A 6 15.80 10.63 4.69
CA VAL A 6 15.74 9.49 3.75
C VAL A 6 14.33 8.89 3.70
N ARG A 7 13.69 8.71 4.85
CA ARG A 7 12.34 8.13 4.91
C ARG A 7 11.32 9.06 4.25
N LEU A 8 11.41 10.36 4.49
CA LEU A 8 10.56 11.36 3.85
C LEU A 8 10.74 11.35 2.33
N GLU A 9 11.96 11.20 1.84
CA GLU A 9 12.23 11.08 0.40
C GLU A 9 11.59 9.82 -0.20
N LYS A 10 11.69 8.66 0.47
CA LYS A 10 11.00 7.43 0.04
C LYS A 10 9.49 7.61 -0.01
N ILE A 11 8.90 8.27 1.00
CA ILE A 11 7.47 8.54 1.07
C ILE A 11 7.05 9.45 -0.08
N LYS A 12 7.78 10.55 -0.31
CA LYS A 12 7.49 11.49 -1.38
C LYS A 12 7.54 10.82 -2.76
N LYS A 13 8.57 10.01 -3.00
CA LYS A 13 8.70 9.25 -4.26
C LYS A 13 7.54 8.28 -4.48
N GLU A 14 7.08 7.62 -3.42
CA GLU A 14 5.95 6.71 -3.49
C GLU A 14 4.62 7.46 -3.68
N GLU A 15 4.44 8.61 -3.02
CA GLU A 15 3.30 9.50 -3.24
C GLU A 15 3.23 9.95 -4.71
N GLU A 16 4.35 10.42 -5.27
CA GLU A 16 4.47 10.78 -6.69
C GLU A 16 4.12 9.60 -7.62
N ARG A 17 4.60 8.39 -7.30
CA ARG A 17 4.26 7.17 -8.05
C ARG A 17 2.75 6.88 -8.01
N LEU A 18 2.12 6.99 -6.84
CA LEU A 18 0.68 6.75 -6.69
C LEU A 18 -0.15 7.82 -7.42
N LEU A 19 0.24 9.09 -7.35
CA LEU A 19 -0.42 10.17 -8.08
C LEU A 19 -0.38 9.94 -9.58
N ALA A 20 0.74 9.47 -10.12
CA ALA A 20 0.89 9.17 -11.54
C ALA A 20 -0.02 8.05 -12.05
N LEU A 21 -0.56 7.18 -11.18
CA LEU A 21 -1.53 6.14 -11.57
C LEU A 21 -2.94 6.70 -11.82
N PHE A 22 -3.18 7.94 -11.41
CA PHE A 22 -4.48 8.59 -11.41
C PHE A 22 -4.46 9.85 -12.30
N ASP A 23 -3.67 9.79 -13.38
CA ASP A 23 -3.62 10.86 -14.37
C ASP A 23 -4.98 11.06 -15.05
N GLY A 24 -5.31 12.30 -15.41
CA GLY A 24 -6.59 12.66 -16.04
C GLY A 24 -7.79 12.86 -15.09
N ILE A 25 -7.63 12.62 -13.78
CA ILE A 25 -8.70 12.83 -12.80
C ILE A 25 -8.89 14.31 -12.46
N SER A 26 -10.13 14.70 -12.14
CA SER A 26 -10.41 16.06 -11.70
C SER A 26 -9.64 16.46 -10.43
N GLU A 27 -9.18 17.72 -10.38
CA GLU A 27 -8.45 18.27 -9.24
C GLU A 27 -9.24 18.16 -7.92
N LYS A 28 -10.57 18.26 -7.97
CA LYS A 28 -11.44 18.11 -6.79
C LYS A 28 -11.43 16.68 -6.21
N GLN A 29 -11.48 15.65 -7.07
CA GLN A 29 -11.39 14.25 -6.62
C GLN A 29 -9.99 13.95 -6.08
N LEU A 30 -8.96 14.52 -6.71
CA LEU A 30 -7.58 14.39 -6.26
C LEU A 30 -7.37 15.02 -4.88
N ASP A 31 -7.84 16.25 -4.67
CA ASP A 31 -7.73 16.95 -3.38
C ASP A 31 -8.49 16.23 -2.27
N LEU A 32 -9.68 15.71 -2.55
CA LEU A 32 -10.44 14.89 -1.61
C LEU A 32 -9.67 13.63 -1.17
N SER A 33 -8.91 13.03 -2.10
CA SER A 33 -8.21 11.75 -1.89
C SER A 33 -6.75 11.91 -1.46
N ARG A 34 -6.20 13.14 -1.49
CA ARG A 34 -4.77 13.42 -1.27
C ARG A 34 -4.25 12.90 0.06
N GLY A 35 -5.04 13.02 1.13
CA GLY A 35 -4.69 12.46 2.44
C GLY A 35 -4.58 10.93 2.42
N ALA A 36 -5.47 10.24 1.70
CA ALA A 36 -5.44 8.79 1.56
C ALA A 36 -4.27 8.31 0.69
N ILE A 37 -3.91 9.07 -0.34
CA ILE A 37 -2.73 8.80 -1.19
C ILE A 37 -1.43 8.90 -0.36
N LEU A 38 -1.28 9.98 0.41
CA LEU A 38 -0.12 10.17 1.29
C LEU A 38 -0.02 9.05 2.34
N GLU A 39 -1.14 8.65 2.93
CA GLU A 39 -1.14 7.57 3.92
C GLU A 39 -0.80 6.22 3.28
N ALA A 40 -1.31 5.93 2.08
CA ALA A 40 -0.92 4.75 1.31
C ALA A 40 0.60 4.72 1.03
N ALA A 41 1.19 5.88 0.68
CA ALA A 41 2.63 6.00 0.47
C ALA A 41 3.44 5.72 1.75
N ARG A 42 3.00 6.26 2.90
CA ARG A 42 3.62 5.96 4.22
C ARG A 42 3.57 4.49 4.55
N MET A 43 2.42 3.85 4.36
CA MET A 43 2.24 2.42 4.61
C MET A 43 3.11 1.57 3.68
N LYS A 44 3.26 1.95 2.41
CA LYS A 44 4.14 1.23 1.49
C LYS A 44 5.61 1.30 1.94
N VAL A 45 6.09 2.46 2.35
CA VAL A 45 7.46 2.61 2.88
C VAL A 45 7.63 1.80 4.16
N GLU A 46 6.67 1.83 5.07
CA GLU A 46 6.69 1.01 6.28
C GLU A 46 6.69 -0.49 5.95
N LEU A 47 5.92 -0.94 4.95
CA LEU A 47 5.94 -2.32 4.48
C LEU A 47 7.30 -2.75 3.98
N ASP A 48 7.98 -1.89 3.20
CA ASP A 48 9.30 -2.19 2.68
C ASP A 48 10.33 -2.30 3.81
N GLU A 49 10.29 -1.39 4.78
CA GLU A 49 11.14 -1.45 5.97
C GLU A 49 10.89 -2.71 6.81
N LEU A 50 9.62 -3.09 7.04
CA LEU A 50 9.29 -4.33 7.75
C LEU A 50 9.76 -5.56 6.97
N GLN A 51 9.63 -5.54 5.64
CA GLN A 51 10.10 -6.61 4.78
C GLN A 51 11.64 -6.72 4.80
N GLU A 52 12.37 -5.60 4.84
CA GLU A 52 13.82 -5.57 5.03
C GLU A 52 14.21 -6.21 6.37
N ILE A 53 13.50 -5.91 7.46
CA ILE A 53 13.72 -6.54 8.78
C ILE A 53 13.50 -8.06 8.73
N ILE A 54 12.41 -8.50 8.10
CA ILE A 54 12.10 -9.93 7.97
C ILE A 54 13.18 -10.63 7.15
N SER A 55 13.61 -10.02 6.04
CA SER A 55 14.61 -10.59 5.14
C SER A 55 16.00 -10.62 5.78
N SER A 56 16.29 -9.69 6.69
CA SER A 56 17.55 -9.61 7.44
C SER A 56 17.55 -10.46 8.73
N SER A 57 16.43 -11.10 9.04
CA SER A 57 16.27 -11.96 10.23
C SER A 57 15.93 -13.40 9.83
N GLU A 58 15.66 -14.27 10.80
CA GLU A 58 15.24 -15.67 10.56
C GLU A 58 13.79 -15.78 10.05
N GLY A 59 13.20 -14.69 9.52
CA GLY A 59 11.83 -14.63 9.03
C GLY A 59 10.83 -14.13 10.08
N LEU A 60 9.60 -14.66 10.08
CA LEU A 60 8.54 -14.24 11.02
C LEU A 60 8.58 -14.99 12.35
N ILE A 61 9.22 -16.16 12.36
CA ILE A 61 9.28 -17.08 13.48
C ILE A 61 10.72 -17.52 13.64
N LYS A 62 11.25 -17.37 14.84
CA LYS A 62 12.54 -17.95 15.21
C LYS A 62 12.33 -19.41 15.61
N ILE A 63 13.10 -20.32 15.02
CA ILE A 63 13.01 -21.77 15.28
C ILE A 63 14.31 -22.22 15.95
N ASN A 64 14.23 -22.98 17.05
CA ASN A 64 15.42 -23.57 17.64
C ASN A 64 15.95 -24.68 16.72
N PRO A 65 17.21 -24.59 16.22
CA PRO A 65 17.76 -25.58 15.27
C PRO A 65 17.94 -26.98 15.89
N LYS A 66 17.95 -27.10 17.22
CA LYS A 66 18.08 -28.38 17.94
C LYS A 66 16.73 -28.96 18.37
N ASN A 67 15.66 -28.16 18.32
CA ASN A 67 14.32 -28.60 18.71
C ASN A 67 13.23 -27.80 17.97
N PHE A 68 12.72 -28.34 16.86
CA PHE A 68 11.72 -27.69 16.00
C PHE A 68 10.36 -27.41 16.68
N SER A 69 10.09 -28.03 17.84
CA SER A 69 8.89 -27.71 18.63
C SER A 69 9.02 -26.37 19.39
N GLN A 70 10.24 -25.88 19.58
CA GLN A 70 10.51 -24.59 20.21
C GLN A 70 10.56 -23.48 19.16
N GLN A 71 9.47 -22.71 19.11
CA GLN A 71 9.30 -21.61 18.17
C GLN A 71 8.93 -20.34 18.92
N LYS A 72 9.45 -19.19 18.46
CA LYS A 72 9.11 -17.88 18.99
C LYS A 72 8.71 -16.94 17.86
N GLU A 73 7.47 -16.49 17.89
CA GLU A 73 6.97 -15.44 17.01
C GLU A 73 7.76 -14.13 17.23
N LEU A 74 8.21 -13.49 16.14
CA LEU A 74 8.91 -12.20 16.22
C LEU A 74 7.90 -11.04 16.19
N PRO A 75 8.16 -9.90 16.86
CA PRO A 75 7.22 -8.76 16.90
C PRO A 75 6.77 -8.25 15.53
N VAL A 76 7.64 -8.36 14.51
CA VAL A 76 7.36 -7.95 13.14
C VAL A 76 6.21 -8.73 12.49
N SER A 77 5.93 -9.96 12.94
CA SER A 77 4.90 -10.84 12.35
C SER A 77 3.49 -10.23 12.39
N LYS A 78 3.11 -9.63 13.53
CA LYS A 78 1.79 -9.04 13.73
C LYS A 78 1.68 -7.68 13.07
N LEU A 79 2.77 -6.92 13.11
CA LEU A 79 2.80 -5.58 12.54
C LEU A 79 2.69 -5.64 11.02
N ILE A 80 3.49 -6.48 10.34
CA ILE A 80 3.46 -6.55 8.88
C ILE A 80 2.11 -6.99 8.34
N VAL A 81 1.42 -7.92 9.02
CA VAL A 81 0.07 -8.35 8.62
C VAL A 81 -0.92 -7.18 8.67
N LYS A 82 -0.87 -6.37 9.74
CA LYS A 82 -1.75 -5.20 9.88
C LYS A 82 -1.46 -4.15 8.82
N VAL A 83 -0.17 -3.82 8.60
CA VAL A 83 0.21 -2.81 7.61
C VAL A 83 -0.16 -3.29 6.20
N ARG A 84 0.00 -4.59 5.88
CA ARG A 84 -0.40 -5.16 4.58
C ARG A 84 -1.89 -5.03 4.34
N ALA A 85 -2.71 -5.41 5.32
CA ALA A 85 -4.16 -5.32 5.22
C ALA A 85 -4.61 -3.87 5.04
N ASN A 86 -4.04 -2.93 5.81
CA ASN A 86 -4.37 -1.52 5.70
C ASN A 86 -3.95 -0.95 4.34
N TYR A 87 -2.74 -1.22 3.88
CA TYR A 87 -2.26 -0.76 2.57
C TYR A 87 -3.19 -1.23 1.45
N LEU A 88 -3.54 -2.52 1.42
CA LEU A 88 -4.48 -3.06 0.42
C LEU A 88 -5.86 -2.38 0.50
N ASN A 89 -6.37 -2.11 1.71
CA ASN A 89 -7.64 -1.40 1.88
C ASN A 89 -7.59 0.03 1.33
N TYR A 90 -6.49 0.75 1.55
CA TYR A 90 -6.33 2.11 0.99
C TYR A 90 -6.21 2.07 -0.53
N ILE A 91 -5.41 1.16 -1.09
CA ILE A 91 -5.27 1.02 -2.55
C ILE A 91 -6.61 0.66 -3.19
N ALA A 92 -7.38 -0.28 -2.63
CA ALA A 92 -8.69 -0.64 -3.15
C ALA A 92 -9.67 0.55 -3.10
N LYS A 93 -9.69 1.31 -2.00
CA LYS A 93 -10.52 2.52 -1.89
C LYS A 93 -10.13 3.58 -2.91
N LEU A 94 -8.83 3.85 -3.05
CA LEU A 94 -8.32 4.81 -4.04
C LEU A 94 -8.71 4.36 -5.45
N SER A 95 -8.49 3.10 -5.81
CA SER A 95 -8.89 2.53 -7.09
C SER A 95 -10.39 2.67 -7.36
N ASN A 96 -11.24 2.50 -6.35
CA ASN A 96 -12.70 2.62 -6.52
C ASN A 96 -13.17 4.07 -6.67
N ILE A 97 -12.47 5.03 -6.06
CA ILE A 97 -12.82 6.46 -6.10
C ILE A 97 -12.25 7.12 -7.36
N LEU A 98 -11.03 6.74 -7.73
CA LEU A 98 -10.21 7.41 -8.73
C LEU A 98 -10.08 6.60 -10.03
N GLY A 99 -10.21 5.27 -9.99
CA GLY A 99 -10.00 4.41 -11.16
C GLY A 99 -11.22 4.21 -12.06
N LYS A 100 -12.38 4.80 -11.74
CA LYS A 100 -13.64 4.55 -12.47
C LYS A 100 -13.73 5.23 -13.84
N ASP A 101 -12.94 6.26 -14.10
CA ASP A 101 -13.06 7.02 -15.35
C ASP A 101 -12.40 6.32 -16.56
N ASN A 102 -11.79 5.13 -16.39
CA ASN A 102 -11.12 4.39 -17.48
C ASN A 102 -11.90 3.19 -18.05
N ASP A 103 -13.01 2.77 -17.41
CA ASP A 103 -13.78 1.56 -17.82
C ASP A 103 -15.24 1.87 -18.25
N ASP A 104 -15.71 3.13 -18.17
CA ASP A 104 -17.08 3.50 -18.54
C ASP A 104 -17.21 3.97 -20.02
N ASP A 105 -16.30 3.56 -20.92
CA ASP A 105 -16.42 3.71 -22.40
C ASP A 105 -16.70 2.38 -23.12
N ASP A 106 -17.09 1.32 -22.39
CA ASP A 106 -17.75 0.14 -22.98
C ASP A 106 -19.26 0.42 -23.05
N GLY A 107 -19.65 0.99 -24.19
CA GLY A 107 -20.98 1.53 -24.45
C GLY A 107 -22.14 0.54 -24.51
N ASP A 108 -23.33 1.14 -24.56
CA ASP A 108 -24.51 0.66 -25.29
C ASP A 108 -24.93 -0.82 -25.12
N GLU A 109 -25.41 -1.22 -23.94
CA GLU A 109 -26.15 -2.50 -23.85
C GLU A 109 -27.35 -2.52 -22.88
N LEU A 110 -28.16 -1.46 -22.84
CA LEU A 110 -29.48 -1.54 -22.17
C LEU A 110 -30.59 -0.60 -22.67
N ASN A 111 -30.45 0.03 -23.84
CA ASN A 111 -31.50 0.87 -24.45
C ASN A 111 -32.27 0.20 -25.61
N SER A 112 -32.14 -1.12 -25.81
CA SER A 112 -32.80 -1.83 -26.93
C SER A 112 -34.10 -2.57 -26.56
N TYR A 113 -34.78 -2.17 -25.48
CA TYR A 113 -36.10 -2.71 -25.14
C TYR A 113 -37.12 -1.58 -24.86
N GLU A 114 -37.34 -0.73 -25.86
CA GLU A 114 -38.65 -0.11 -26.11
C GLU A 114 -39.37 -0.87 -27.23
#